data_AF-S9W335-F1
#
_entry.id   AF-S9W335-F1
#
_cell.length_a   1.000
_cell.length_b   1.000
_cell.length_c   1.000
_cell.angle_alpha   90.00
_cell.angle_beta   90.00
_cell.angle_gamma   90.00
#
_symmetry.space_group_name_H-M   'P 1'
#
loop_
_entity.id
_entity.type
_entity.pdbx_description
1 polymer ?
#
loop_
_entity_poly.entity_id
_entity_poly.type
_entity_poly.pdbx_seq_one_letter_code
_entity_poly.pdbx_strand_id
1 'polypeptide(L)'
;MSITKEVGLVFGKLPSSSTNVFLQSMEFATQAAQNCVHRYYVCLENGRDKLPEFYRPSSLISWNGRPMQSTDLLSMIASFPPTKAKVEDYDCQSILGSVANLLVMVSGSIRFADKKAHIFSEIILFPYTLPTVPYLAFTTLLISTIMHFLKLVPRMLSQRTASKSLVYFMQRPAIVRPVWRSYATTKPDDNMFGENLGLDDKMQKIEEKMSSVVLNDPELVEKIDRLRVFCEKHGLKPGVKPSPLVMLKLARDPEFIELSQAIREVFERSGIQNDPEYVAKMERNSFSKR
;
A
#
# COMPACT_ATOMS: atom_id res chain seq x y z
N MET A 1 -46.40 20.95 -26.92
CA MET A 1 -46.52 20.37 -25.57
C MET A 1 -45.31 19.46 -25.39
N SER A 2 -44.19 20.00 -24.91
CA SER A 2 -42.92 19.28 -24.81
C SER A 2 -42.66 18.93 -23.36
N ILE A 3 -42.52 17.64 -23.07
CA ILE A 3 -42.24 17.11 -21.74
C ILE A 3 -40.73 17.06 -21.57
N THR A 4 -40.17 18.03 -20.85
CA THR A 4 -38.79 17.99 -20.36
C THR A 4 -38.77 17.14 -19.10
N LYS A 5 -38.16 15.95 -19.15
CA LYS A 5 -37.87 15.15 -17.95
C LYS A 5 -36.60 15.69 -17.31
N GLU A 6 -36.72 16.37 -16.17
CA GLU A 6 -35.59 16.59 -15.27
C GLU A 6 -35.22 15.26 -14.60
N VAL A 7 -33.98 14.81 -14.82
CA VAL A 7 -33.38 13.72 -14.07
C VAL A 7 -32.72 14.33 -12.83
N GLY A 8 -33.47 14.38 -11.73
CA GLY A 8 -32.93 14.76 -10.43
C GLY A 8 -32.05 13.63 -9.87
N LEU A 9 -30.74 13.84 -9.86
CA LEU A 9 -29.79 13.02 -9.10
C LEU A 9 -29.97 13.33 -7.60
N VAL A 10 -30.72 12.49 -6.90
CA VAL A 10 -30.88 12.56 -5.44
C VAL A 10 -29.59 12.04 -4.79
N PHE A 11 -28.68 12.94 -4.44
CA PHE A 11 -27.55 12.61 -3.57
C PHE A 11 -28.08 12.41 -2.14
N GLY A 12 -28.12 11.15 -1.70
CA GLY A 12 -28.37 10.81 -0.30
C GLY A 12 -27.40 11.57 0.60
N LYS A 13 -27.93 12.14 1.69
CA LYS A 13 -27.19 13.00 2.63
C LYS A 13 -26.07 12.19 3.30
N LEU A 14 -24.85 12.27 2.76
CA LEU A 14 -23.65 11.67 3.36
C LEU A 14 -23.31 12.38 4.69
N PRO A 15 -22.78 11.65 5.69
CA PRO A 15 -22.41 12.22 6.98
C PRO A 15 -21.37 13.34 6.80
N SER A 16 -21.63 14.50 7.42
CA SER A 16 -20.96 15.79 7.18
C SER A 16 -19.43 15.80 7.27
N SER A 17 -18.82 14.86 8.00
CA SER A 17 -17.36 14.73 8.11
C SER A 17 -16.72 13.96 6.94
N SER A 18 -17.43 13.04 6.31
CA SER A 18 -16.93 12.23 5.18
C SER A 18 -17.06 12.98 3.85
N THR A 19 -18.09 13.81 3.72
CA THR A 19 -18.31 14.68 2.56
C THR A 19 -17.17 15.67 2.38
N ASN A 20 -16.61 16.20 3.48
CA ASN A 20 -15.53 17.18 3.44
C ASN A 20 -14.21 16.58 2.91
N VAL A 21 -13.86 15.37 3.36
CA VAL A 21 -12.65 14.66 2.88
C VAL A 21 -12.77 14.24 1.42
N PHE A 22 -13.95 13.81 0.99
CA PHE A 22 -14.20 13.45 -0.40
C PHE A 22 -14.11 14.66 -1.33
N LEU A 23 -14.75 15.78 -0.97
CA LEU A 23 -14.69 17.02 -1.75
C LEU A 23 -13.26 17.57 -1.83
N GLN A 24 -12.51 17.57 -0.73
CA GLN A 24 -11.09 17.94 -0.73
C GLN A 24 -10.25 17.06 -1.66
N SER A 25 -10.54 15.75 -1.70
CA SER A 25 -9.83 14.84 -2.62
C SER A 25 -10.14 15.09 -4.09
N MET A 26 -11.38 15.52 -4.40
CA MET A 26 -11.78 15.91 -5.74
C MET A 26 -11.14 17.23 -6.16
N GLU A 27 -11.18 18.25 -5.30
CA GLU A 27 -10.53 19.55 -5.55
C GLU A 27 -9.03 19.38 -5.81
N PHE A 28 -8.36 18.56 -5.01
CA PHE A 28 -6.96 18.22 -5.19
C PHE A 28 -6.70 17.50 -6.52
N ALA A 29 -7.53 16.50 -6.86
CA ALA A 29 -7.42 15.76 -8.12
C ALA A 29 -7.55 16.69 -9.32
N THR A 30 -8.55 17.58 -9.31
CA THR A 30 -8.80 18.58 -10.36
C THR A 30 -7.60 19.52 -10.51
N GLN A 31 -7.08 20.07 -9.41
CA GLN A 31 -5.95 20.98 -9.46
C GLN A 31 -4.67 20.29 -9.95
N ALA A 32 -4.43 19.06 -9.51
CA ALA A 32 -3.29 18.26 -9.94
C ALA A 32 -3.38 17.92 -11.44
N ALA A 33 -4.56 17.52 -11.92
CA ALA A 33 -4.81 17.24 -13.33
C ALA A 33 -4.60 18.49 -14.19
N GLN A 34 -5.19 19.63 -13.80
CA GLN A 34 -5.03 20.90 -14.50
C GLN A 34 -3.56 21.29 -14.66
N ASN A 35 -2.80 21.26 -13.56
CA ASN A 35 -1.38 21.60 -13.57
C ASN A 35 -0.57 20.62 -14.43
N CYS A 36 -0.89 19.33 -14.36
CA CYS A 36 -0.19 18.30 -15.10
C CYS A 36 -0.43 18.44 -16.62
N VAL A 37 -1.69 18.55 -17.05
CA VAL A 37 -2.08 18.77 -18.44
C VAL A 37 -1.42 20.02 -18.99
N HIS A 38 -1.52 21.14 -18.26
CA HIS A 38 -0.90 22.40 -18.68
C HIS A 38 0.61 22.25 -18.86
N ARG A 39 1.31 21.71 -17.86
CA ARG A 39 2.77 21.55 -17.89
C ARG A 39 3.21 20.59 -19.01
N TYR A 40 2.49 19.50 -19.22
CA TYR A 40 2.81 18.50 -20.24
C TYR A 40 2.74 19.08 -21.64
N TYR A 41 1.62 19.73 -22.03
CA TYR A 41 1.49 20.28 -23.37
C TYR A 41 2.39 21.51 -23.60
N VAL A 42 2.67 22.31 -22.57
CA VAL A 42 3.70 23.37 -22.66
C VAL A 42 5.08 22.77 -22.94
N CYS A 43 5.45 21.66 -22.29
CA CYS A 43 6.71 20.96 -22.57
C CYS A 43 6.71 20.33 -23.97
N LEU A 44 5.59 19.76 -24.42
CA LEU A 44 5.48 19.17 -25.75
C LEU A 44 5.75 20.20 -26.87
N GLU A 45 5.28 21.43 -26.69
CA GLU A 45 5.50 22.54 -27.63
C GLU A 45 6.91 23.13 -27.53
N ASN A 46 7.35 23.51 -26.33
CA ASN A 46 8.50 24.42 -26.14
C ASN A 46 9.63 23.87 -25.25
N GLY A 47 9.50 22.65 -24.71
CA GLY A 47 10.43 22.11 -23.70
C GLY A 47 10.51 20.59 -23.74
N ARG A 48 10.74 20.02 -24.93
CA ARG A 48 10.74 18.57 -25.15
C ARG A 48 11.83 17.83 -24.39
N ASP A 49 12.90 18.53 -24.03
CA ASP A 49 13.96 18.07 -23.14
C ASP A 49 13.45 17.64 -21.75
N LYS A 50 12.31 18.21 -21.30
CA LYS A 50 11.69 17.91 -20.01
C LYS A 50 10.60 16.85 -20.07
N LEU A 51 10.20 16.41 -21.27
CA LEU A 51 9.21 15.35 -21.44
C LEU A 51 9.58 14.03 -20.73
N PRO A 52 10.86 13.60 -20.64
CA PRO A 52 11.21 12.39 -19.90
C PRO A 52 10.75 12.39 -18.44
N GLU A 53 10.60 13.56 -17.80
CA GLU A 53 10.11 13.66 -16.41
C GLU A 53 8.66 13.19 -16.23
N PHE A 54 7.87 13.15 -17.31
CA PHE A 54 6.47 12.73 -17.28
C PHE A 54 6.29 11.22 -17.44
N TYR A 55 7.36 10.48 -17.77
CA TYR A 55 7.31 9.03 -17.98
C TYR A 55 8.20 8.30 -17.00
N ARG A 56 7.72 7.18 -16.49
CA ARG A 56 8.55 6.24 -15.75
C ARG A 56 9.30 5.34 -16.74
N PRO A 57 10.46 4.79 -16.38
CA PRO A 57 11.12 3.75 -17.17
C PRO A 57 10.20 2.55 -17.44
N SER A 58 9.27 2.27 -16.52
CA SER A 58 8.27 1.19 -16.61
C SER A 58 6.90 1.65 -17.13
N SER A 59 6.79 2.83 -17.75
CA SER A 59 5.52 3.31 -18.31
C SER A 59 5.08 2.43 -19.48
N LEU A 60 3.83 1.97 -19.44
CA LEU A 60 3.18 1.28 -20.55
C LEU A 60 2.51 2.33 -21.45
N ILE A 61 2.93 2.40 -22.71
CA ILE A 61 2.43 3.39 -23.67
C ILE A 61 1.84 2.66 -24.88
N SER A 62 0.69 3.15 -25.35
CA SER A 62 0.12 2.77 -26.65
C SER A 62 -0.06 4.03 -27.48
N TRP A 63 0.62 4.10 -28.62
CA TRP A 63 0.53 5.22 -29.55
C TRP A 63 -0.20 4.76 -30.82
N ASN A 64 -1.41 5.26 -31.05
CA ASN A 64 -2.26 4.87 -32.20
C ASN A 64 -2.40 3.33 -32.36
N GLY A 65 -2.60 2.63 -31.24
CA GLY A 65 -2.77 1.18 -31.20
C GLY A 65 -1.47 0.38 -31.20
N ARG A 66 -0.30 1.02 -31.25
CA ARG A 66 1.01 0.34 -31.18
C ARG A 66 1.59 0.44 -29.77
N PRO A 67 1.85 -0.69 -29.09
CA PRO A 67 2.55 -0.67 -27.81
C PRO A 67 3.98 -0.16 -28.03
N MET A 68 4.47 0.67 -27.12
CA MET A 68 5.76 1.34 -27.24
C MET A 68 6.41 1.53 -25.86
N GLN A 69 7.74 1.47 -25.81
CA GLN A 69 8.49 1.82 -24.61
C GLN A 69 8.64 3.34 -24.48
N SER A 70 8.83 3.84 -23.25
CA SER A 70 8.97 5.29 -23.02
C SER A 70 10.16 5.90 -23.75
N THR A 71 11.28 5.19 -23.85
CA THR A 71 12.46 5.64 -24.60
C THR A 71 12.16 5.85 -26.09
N ASP A 72 11.40 4.95 -26.69
CA ASP A 72 11.06 4.99 -28.12
C ASP A 72 10.06 6.11 -28.40
N LEU A 73 9.09 6.30 -27.51
CA LEU A 73 8.14 7.42 -27.59
C LEU A 73 8.89 8.77 -27.52
N LEU A 74 9.79 8.92 -26.56
CA LEU A 74 10.55 10.16 -26.37
C LEU A 74 11.46 10.46 -27.56
N SER A 75 12.11 9.44 -28.13
CA SER A 75 12.88 9.57 -29.36
C SER A 75 12.00 9.99 -30.55
N MET A 76 10.82 9.39 -30.68
CA MET A 76 9.83 9.76 -31.70
C MET A 76 9.36 11.20 -31.52
N ILE A 77 9.00 11.63 -30.32
CA ILE A 77 8.54 13.01 -30.05
C ILE A 77 9.66 14.02 -30.31
N ALA A 78 10.91 13.69 -29.98
CA ALA A 78 12.06 14.54 -30.27
C ALA A 78 12.20 14.81 -31.78
N SER A 79 11.84 13.83 -32.62
CA SER A 79 11.86 13.96 -34.09
C SER A 79 10.70 14.76 -34.69
N PHE A 80 9.67 15.11 -33.91
CA PHE A 80 8.51 15.83 -34.44
C PHE A 80 8.91 17.22 -34.96
N PRO A 81 8.30 17.71 -36.06
CA PRO A 81 8.36 19.13 -36.41
C PRO A 81 7.83 20.00 -35.27
N PRO A 82 8.04 21.33 -35.29
CA PRO A 82 7.40 22.23 -34.32
C PRO A 82 5.89 21.95 -34.21
N THR A 83 5.41 21.78 -32.99
CA THR A 83 4.04 21.38 -32.67
C THR A 83 3.31 22.49 -31.95
N LYS A 84 2.02 22.65 -32.23
CA LYS A 84 1.07 23.41 -31.41
C LYS A 84 -0.09 22.52 -31.00
N ALA A 85 -0.24 22.29 -29.71
CA ALA A 85 -1.31 21.53 -29.10
C ALA A 85 -2.31 22.49 -28.46
N LYS A 86 -3.58 22.35 -28.82
CA LYS A 86 -4.69 23.05 -28.20
C LYS A 86 -5.52 22.01 -27.44
N VAL A 87 -5.41 22.02 -26.13
CA VAL A 87 -6.30 21.27 -25.24
C VAL A 87 -7.67 21.95 -25.25
N GLU A 88 -8.72 21.17 -25.52
CA GLU A 88 -10.10 21.67 -25.55
C GLU A 88 -10.84 21.30 -24.28
N ASP A 89 -10.69 20.04 -23.85
CA ASP A 89 -11.32 19.54 -22.64
C ASP A 89 -10.44 18.48 -21.98
N TYR A 90 -10.59 18.34 -20.66
CA TYR A 90 -10.00 17.24 -19.91
C TYR A 90 -10.91 16.84 -18.74
N ASP A 91 -10.94 15.53 -18.47
CA ASP A 91 -11.60 14.96 -17.30
C ASP A 91 -10.56 14.24 -16.43
N CYS A 92 -10.82 14.15 -15.13
CA CYS A 92 -9.97 13.41 -14.22
C CYS A 92 -10.76 12.61 -13.19
N GLN A 93 -10.26 11.41 -12.88
CA GLN A 93 -10.86 10.51 -11.92
C GLN A 93 -9.80 10.02 -10.94
N SER A 94 -10.11 10.10 -9.65
CA SER A 94 -9.29 9.49 -8.60
C SER A 94 -9.52 7.98 -8.59
N ILE A 95 -8.43 7.20 -8.60
CA ILE A 95 -8.52 5.74 -8.62
C ILE A 95 -8.71 5.23 -7.19
N LEU A 96 -9.87 4.59 -6.96
CA LEU A 96 -10.26 4.00 -5.67
C LEU A 96 -9.15 3.12 -5.08
N GLY A 97 -8.81 3.36 -3.81
CA GLY A 97 -7.78 2.62 -3.08
C GLY A 97 -6.37 3.22 -3.13
N SER A 98 -6.14 4.24 -3.96
CA SER A 98 -4.95 5.09 -3.89
C SER A 98 -5.38 6.54 -3.96
N VAL A 99 -5.20 7.29 -2.86
CA VAL A 99 -5.46 8.75 -2.80
C VAL A 99 -4.59 9.56 -3.76
N ALA A 100 -3.70 8.88 -4.46
CA ALA A 100 -2.61 9.47 -5.19
C ALA A 100 -2.48 8.82 -6.57
N ASN A 101 -3.50 8.18 -7.14
CA ASN A 101 -3.46 7.82 -8.56
C ASN A 101 -4.59 8.53 -9.28
N LEU A 102 -4.26 9.26 -10.35
CA LEU A 102 -5.18 10.02 -11.16
C LEU A 102 -5.24 9.41 -12.55
N LEU A 103 -6.44 9.10 -13.01
CA LEU A 103 -6.73 8.86 -14.41
C LEU A 103 -7.12 10.21 -15.03
N VAL A 104 -6.41 10.65 -16.05
CA VAL A 104 -6.70 11.90 -16.75
C VAL A 104 -7.00 11.57 -18.21
N MET A 105 -8.13 12.05 -18.71
CA MET A 105 -8.49 11.96 -20.12
C MET A 105 -8.43 13.35 -20.71
N VAL A 106 -7.66 13.52 -21.79
CA VAL A 106 -7.49 14.80 -22.48
C VAL A 106 -8.02 14.67 -23.89
N SER A 107 -8.70 15.71 -24.36
CA SER A 107 -9.09 15.85 -25.76
C SER A 107 -8.70 17.22 -26.30
N GLY A 108 -8.39 17.27 -27.58
CA GLY A 108 -8.04 18.52 -28.22
C GLY A 108 -7.54 18.32 -29.64
N SER A 109 -6.76 19.30 -30.12
CA SER A 109 -6.16 19.25 -31.44
C SER A 109 -4.66 19.52 -31.41
N ILE A 110 -3.91 18.82 -32.25
CA ILE A 110 -2.47 19.00 -32.43
C ILE A 110 -2.19 19.36 -33.88
N ARG A 111 -1.36 20.38 -34.08
CA ARG A 111 -0.91 20.82 -35.39
C ARG A 111 0.61 20.74 -35.44
N PHE A 112 1.13 19.98 -36.39
CA PHE A 112 2.54 19.98 -36.74
C PHE A 112 2.81 21.08 -37.78
N ALA A 113 4.04 21.61 -37.82
CA ALA A 113 4.46 22.55 -38.85
C ALA A 113 4.06 22.05 -40.24
N ASP A 114 3.43 22.93 -41.03
CA ASP A 114 2.98 22.70 -42.40
C ASP A 114 1.96 21.55 -42.59
N LYS A 115 1.37 21.05 -41.50
CA LYS A 115 0.29 20.05 -41.54
C LYS A 115 -1.03 20.63 -41.04
N LYS A 116 -2.13 20.00 -41.47
CA LYS A 116 -3.46 20.29 -40.92
C LYS A 116 -3.52 19.88 -39.44
N ALA A 117 -4.38 20.54 -38.68
CA ALA A 117 -4.64 20.14 -37.30
C ALA A 117 -5.34 18.77 -37.27
N HIS A 118 -4.92 17.92 -36.35
CA HIS A 118 -5.49 16.61 -36.09
C HIS A 118 -6.11 16.61 -34.70
N ILE A 119 -7.29 16.03 -34.56
CA ILE A 119 -7.92 15.83 -33.25
C ILE A 119 -7.21 14.65 -32.57
N PHE A 120 -6.98 14.78 -31.26
CA PHE A 120 -6.44 13.70 -30.45
C PHE A 120 -7.31 13.49 -29.20
N SER A 121 -7.26 12.25 -28.69
CA SER A 121 -7.73 11.90 -27.36
C SER A 121 -6.65 11.05 -26.70
N GLU A 122 -6.25 11.43 -25.51
CA GLU A 122 -5.16 10.81 -24.76
C GLU A 122 -5.66 10.43 -23.37
N ILE A 123 -5.34 9.21 -22.93
CA ILE A 123 -5.62 8.75 -21.57
C ILE A 123 -4.29 8.59 -20.88
N ILE A 124 -4.12 9.27 -19.76
CA ILE A 124 -2.88 9.26 -18.98
C ILE A 124 -3.19 8.78 -17.57
N LEU A 125 -2.46 7.75 -17.16
CA LEU A 125 -2.47 7.26 -15.79
C LEU A 125 -1.31 7.90 -15.04
N PHE A 126 -1.62 8.83 -14.15
CA PHE A 126 -0.64 9.45 -13.26
C PHE A 126 -0.62 8.73 -11.92
N PRO A 127 0.42 7.94 -11.64
CA PRO A 127 0.73 7.58 -10.28
C PRO A 127 1.30 8.82 -9.59
N TYR A 128 0.43 9.61 -8.97
CA TYR A 128 0.83 10.63 -8.01
C TYR A 128 1.45 9.88 -6.83
N THR A 129 2.76 9.70 -6.82
CA THR A 129 3.40 9.49 -5.52
C THR A 129 3.24 10.83 -4.82
N LEU A 130 2.30 10.94 -3.87
CA LEU A 130 2.52 11.85 -2.74
C LEU A 130 3.98 11.65 -2.37
N PRO A 131 4.82 12.71 -2.24
CA PRO A 131 6.19 12.54 -1.77
C PRO A 131 6.07 11.64 -0.58
N THR A 132 6.54 10.40 -0.73
CA THR A 132 6.09 9.26 0.08
C THR A 132 6.16 9.76 1.48
N VAL A 133 5.03 10.00 2.14
CA VAL A 133 5.09 10.26 3.57
C VAL A 133 5.63 8.91 4.03
N PRO A 134 6.89 8.81 4.46
CA PRO A 134 7.54 7.52 4.67
C PRO A 134 6.67 6.64 5.58
N TYR A 135 5.84 7.29 6.40
CA TYR A 135 4.70 6.77 7.12
C TYR A 135 3.76 5.79 6.39
N LEU A 136 3.34 5.90 5.12
CA LEU A 136 2.30 4.98 4.57
C LEU A 136 2.86 3.64 4.06
N ALA A 137 3.99 3.67 3.37
CA ALA A 137 4.72 2.43 3.01
C ALA A 137 5.32 1.79 4.27
N PHE A 138 5.88 2.60 5.19
CA PHE A 138 6.33 2.12 6.48
C PHE A 138 5.16 1.57 7.29
N THR A 139 4.00 2.22 7.40
CA THR A 139 2.86 1.69 8.19
C THR A 139 2.29 0.43 7.60
N THR A 140 2.17 0.27 6.28
CA THR A 140 1.67 -1.01 5.71
C THR A 140 2.65 -2.15 5.93
N LEU A 141 3.95 -1.90 5.77
CA LEU A 141 5.02 -2.86 6.04
C LEU A 141 5.11 -3.16 7.55
N LEU A 142 5.19 -2.12 8.36
CA LEU A 142 5.21 -2.14 9.82
C LEU A 142 3.97 -2.83 10.36
N ILE A 143 2.76 -2.54 9.89
CA ILE A 143 1.55 -3.24 10.34
C ILE A 143 1.57 -4.70 9.92
N SER A 144 1.99 -5.05 8.70
CA SER A 144 2.17 -6.46 8.32
C SER A 144 3.15 -7.17 9.25
N THR A 145 4.23 -6.48 9.60
CA THR A 145 5.28 -6.95 10.51
C THR A 145 4.78 -6.99 11.96
N ILE A 146 3.98 -6.02 12.41
CA ILE A 146 3.28 -5.99 13.70
C ILE A 146 2.33 -7.17 13.78
N MET A 147 1.55 -7.43 12.74
CA MET A 147 0.61 -8.55 12.73
C MET A 147 1.33 -9.90 12.74
N HIS A 148 2.52 -9.99 12.14
CA HIS A 148 3.39 -11.17 12.30
C HIS A 148 3.98 -11.22 13.72
N PHE A 149 4.49 -10.11 14.23
CA PHE A 149 5.07 -10.00 15.56
C PHE A 149 4.06 -10.32 16.67
N LEU A 150 2.82 -9.83 16.56
CA LEU A 150 1.71 -10.12 17.46
C LEU A 150 1.27 -11.58 17.42
N LYS A 151 1.52 -12.34 16.35
CA LYS A 151 1.36 -13.81 16.38
C LYS A 151 2.42 -14.47 17.27
N LEU A 152 3.60 -13.87 17.37
CA LEU A 152 4.74 -14.39 18.15
C LEU A 152 4.64 -14.00 19.63
N VAL A 153 4.06 -12.83 19.95
CA VAL A 153 3.93 -12.33 21.33
C VAL A 153 3.32 -13.34 22.31
N PRO A 154 2.21 -14.06 22.01
CA PRO A 154 1.68 -15.10 22.89
C PRO A 154 2.67 -16.23 23.18
N ARG A 155 3.50 -16.62 22.19
CA ARG A 155 4.56 -17.64 22.36
C ARG A 155 5.68 -17.14 23.27
N MET A 156 6.11 -15.89 23.09
CA MET A 156 7.15 -15.27 23.93
C MET A 156 6.70 -15.13 25.40
N LEU A 157 5.47 -14.68 25.63
CA LEU A 157 4.94 -14.48 26.98
C LEU A 157 4.66 -15.81 27.68
N SER A 158 4.27 -16.86 26.94
CA SER A 158 4.12 -18.22 27.47
C SER A 158 5.44 -18.83 27.95
N GLN A 159 6.60 -18.42 27.42
CA GLN A 159 7.90 -18.87 27.92
C GLN A 159 8.24 -18.24 29.28
N ARG A 160 7.74 -17.03 29.56
CA ARG A 160 7.95 -16.32 30.82
C ARG A 160 7.20 -16.97 31.99
N THR A 161 6.04 -17.57 31.74
CA THR A 161 5.29 -18.33 32.76
C THR A 161 5.86 -19.72 32.99
N ALA A 162 6.37 -20.38 31.94
CA ALA A 162 7.04 -21.69 32.07
C ALA A 162 8.36 -21.61 32.85
N SER A 163 9.12 -20.51 32.71
CA SER A 163 10.38 -20.32 33.45
C SER A 163 10.20 -19.97 34.93
N LYS A 164 9.00 -19.61 35.38
CA LYS A 164 8.70 -19.31 36.79
C LYS A 164 7.89 -20.41 37.50
N SER A 165 7.41 -21.44 36.79
CA SER A 165 6.64 -22.54 37.40
C SER A 165 7.39 -23.87 37.49
N LEU A 166 8.71 -23.91 37.21
CA LEU A 166 9.51 -25.15 37.26
C LEU A 166 10.07 -25.48 38.66
N VAL A 167 9.41 -25.00 39.73
CA VAL A 167 9.75 -25.35 41.14
C VAL A 167 8.55 -25.79 41.97
N TYR A 168 7.30 -25.75 41.48
CA TYR A 168 6.17 -26.27 42.27
C TYR A 168 5.19 -27.08 41.42
N PHE A 169 4.89 -28.28 41.93
CA PHE A 169 3.91 -29.27 41.47
C PHE A 169 4.35 -30.32 40.44
N MET A 170 5.14 -31.28 40.92
CA MET A 170 4.80 -32.68 40.71
C MET A 170 3.66 -33.08 41.67
N GLN A 171 2.42 -33.18 41.17
CA GLN A 171 1.40 -34.15 41.62
C GLN A 171 0.13 -34.04 40.74
N ARG A 172 -0.31 -35.20 40.25
CA ARG A 172 -1.44 -35.54 39.35
C ARG A 172 -2.83 -35.10 39.90
N PRO A 173 -3.99 -35.17 39.17
CA PRO A 173 -4.35 -36.21 38.19
C PRO A 173 -5.18 -35.79 36.95
N ALA A 174 -5.45 -36.82 36.13
CA ALA A 174 -6.10 -36.80 34.82
C ALA A 174 -7.49 -36.16 34.82
N ILE A 175 -7.71 -35.23 33.88
CA ILE A 175 -9.04 -34.74 33.49
C ILE A 175 -9.17 -34.83 31.96
N VAL A 176 -10.32 -35.36 31.57
CA VAL A 176 -10.84 -35.72 30.25
C VAL A 176 -10.54 -34.70 29.16
N ARG A 177 -9.97 -35.15 28.03
CA ARG A 177 -9.89 -34.37 26.78
C ARG A 177 -11.25 -34.37 26.07
N PRO A 178 -11.85 -33.21 25.75
CA PRO A 178 -12.93 -33.17 24.79
C PRO A 178 -12.37 -33.31 23.37
N VAL A 179 -12.87 -34.33 22.70
CA VAL A 179 -12.71 -34.62 21.27
C VAL A 179 -13.35 -33.50 20.46
N TRP A 180 -12.55 -32.77 19.67
CA TRP A 180 -13.06 -31.96 18.57
C TRP A 180 -13.04 -32.80 17.30
N ARG A 181 -14.20 -33.38 16.96
CA ARG A 181 -14.46 -33.99 15.65
C ARG A 181 -14.59 -32.88 14.61
N SER A 182 -13.81 -33.03 13.55
CA SER A 182 -13.92 -32.30 12.29
C SER A 182 -15.28 -32.52 11.63
N TYR A 183 -15.90 -31.45 11.17
CA TYR A 183 -16.82 -31.51 10.03
C TYR A 183 -16.11 -30.92 8.81
N ALA A 184 -16.28 -31.63 7.70
CA ALA A 184 -15.61 -31.46 6.44
C ALA A 184 -16.04 -30.19 5.70
N THR A 185 -15.08 -29.49 5.09
CA THR A 185 -15.25 -28.84 3.78
C THR A 185 -13.92 -28.87 3.02
N THR A 186 -14.02 -29.35 1.77
CA THR A 186 -13.06 -29.44 0.65
C THR A 186 -11.62 -28.93 0.83
N LYS A 187 -10.67 -29.87 0.75
CA LYS A 187 -9.22 -29.63 0.64
C LYS A 187 -8.85 -28.93 -0.68
N PRO A 188 -8.06 -27.85 -0.68
CA PRO A 188 -7.12 -27.58 -1.75
C PRO A 188 -5.85 -28.43 -1.54
N ASP A 189 -5.22 -28.87 -2.63
CA ASP A 189 -4.03 -29.72 -2.64
C ASP A 189 -2.88 -29.16 -1.79
N ASP A 190 -2.62 -29.79 -0.63
CA ASP A 190 -1.50 -29.47 0.26
C ASP A 190 -0.13 -29.99 -0.27
N ASN A 191 -0.03 -30.41 -1.53
CA ASN A 191 1.18 -31.01 -2.10
C ASN A 191 1.91 -30.17 -3.17
N MET A 192 1.58 -28.88 -3.36
CA MET A 192 2.32 -28.01 -4.30
C MET A 192 3.50 -27.22 -3.70
N PHE A 193 3.76 -27.29 -2.39
CA PHE A 193 4.85 -26.57 -1.73
C PHE A 193 5.75 -27.48 -0.87
N GLY A 194 6.03 -28.68 -1.37
CA GLY A 194 7.00 -29.59 -0.78
C GLY A 194 8.44 -29.13 -1.05
N GLU A 195 8.88 -28.04 -0.42
CA GLU A 195 10.30 -27.66 -0.22
C GLU A 195 10.37 -26.38 0.67
N ASN A 196 10.06 -26.49 1.96
CA ASN A 196 10.16 -25.37 2.92
C ASN A 196 10.95 -25.72 4.20
N LEU A 197 11.75 -26.79 4.17
CA LEU A 197 12.52 -27.27 5.33
C LEU A 197 13.65 -26.32 5.79
N GLY A 198 13.93 -25.22 5.09
CA GLY A 198 14.94 -24.22 5.49
C GLY A 198 14.38 -22.84 5.89
N LEU A 199 13.08 -22.59 5.70
CA LEU A 199 12.49 -21.28 5.98
C LEU A 199 12.10 -21.11 7.46
N ASP A 200 11.76 -22.22 8.13
CA ASP A 200 11.29 -22.22 9.52
C ASP A 200 12.43 -21.94 10.51
N ASP A 201 13.60 -22.56 10.32
CA ASP A 201 14.78 -22.33 11.18
C ASP A 201 15.27 -20.88 11.15
N LYS A 202 15.18 -20.23 9.98
CA LYS A 202 15.59 -18.82 9.82
C LYS A 202 14.60 -17.87 10.46
N MET A 203 13.30 -18.13 10.30
CA MET A 203 12.26 -17.35 10.97
C MET A 203 12.31 -17.52 12.49
N GLN A 204 12.64 -18.72 12.96
CA GLN A 204 12.85 -18.98 14.38
C GLN A 204 14.03 -18.16 14.95
N LYS A 205 15.16 -18.06 14.23
CA LYS A 205 16.28 -17.20 14.65
C LYS A 205 15.92 -15.71 14.72
N ILE A 206 15.11 -15.24 13.78
CA ILE A 206 14.59 -13.86 13.77
C ILE A 206 13.67 -13.65 14.98
N GLU A 207 12.76 -14.59 15.24
CA GLU A 207 11.87 -14.57 16.40
C GLU A 207 12.67 -14.54 17.70
N GLU A 208 13.63 -15.45 17.89
CA GLU A 208 14.50 -15.52 19.08
C GLU A 208 15.27 -14.21 19.32
N LYS A 209 15.82 -13.60 18.26
CA LYS A 209 16.50 -12.30 18.36
C LYS A 209 15.53 -11.21 18.82
N MET A 210 14.36 -11.09 18.20
CA MET A 210 13.38 -10.07 18.61
C MET A 210 12.88 -10.32 20.04
N SER A 211 12.60 -11.58 20.40
CA SER A 211 12.21 -11.97 21.76
C SER A 211 13.26 -11.59 22.78
N SER A 212 14.54 -11.82 22.48
CA SER A 212 15.63 -11.48 23.40
C SER A 212 15.71 -9.98 23.68
N VAL A 213 15.53 -9.13 22.66
CA VAL A 213 15.53 -7.66 22.80
C VAL A 213 14.38 -7.21 23.69
N VAL A 214 13.18 -7.75 23.45
CA VAL A 214 11.99 -7.37 24.21
C VAL A 214 12.08 -7.86 25.65
N LEU A 215 12.52 -9.10 25.89
CA LEU A 215 12.59 -9.66 27.24
C LEU A 215 13.65 -8.98 28.12
N ASN A 216 14.69 -8.40 27.51
CA ASN A 216 15.77 -7.70 28.21
C ASN A 216 15.43 -6.24 28.55
N ASP A 217 14.34 -5.67 28.02
CA ASP A 217 13.93 -4.29 28.27
C ASP A 217 12.49 -4.23 28.81
N PRO A 218 12.28 -3.96 30.12
CA PRO A 218 10.95 -3.92 30.72
C PRO A 218 10.05 -2.82 30.14
N GLU A 219 10.61 -1.71 29.65
CA GLU A 219 9.84 -0.63 29.04
C GLU A 219 9.25 -1.08 27.68
N LEU A 220 10.05 -1.82 26.89
CA LEU A 220 9.57 -2.40 25.63
C LEU A 220 8.49 -3.48 25.85
N VAL A 221 8.59 -4.27 26.93
CA VAL A 221 7.55 -5.22 27.29
C VAL A 221 6.22 -4.50 27.52
N GLU A 222 6.23 -3.41 28.29
CA GLU A 222 5.02 -2.63 28.57
C GLU A 222 4.43 -2.02 27.29
N LYS A 223 5.25 -1.44 26.41
CA LYS A 223 4.80 -0.90 25.12
C LYS A 223 4.20 -1.98 24.22
N ILE A 224 4.78 -3.18 24.18
CA ILE A 224 4.25 -4.31 23.39
C ILE A 224 2.94 -4.85 23.98
N ASP A 225 2.80 -4.91 25.30
CA ASP A 225 1.53 -5.28 25.95
C ASP A 225 0.44 -4.23 25.67
N ARG A 226 0.77 -2.93 25.73
CA ARG A 226 -0.14 -1.84 25.33
C ARG A 226 -0.57 -1.99 23.87
N LEU A 227 0.36 -2.30 22.97
CA LEU A 227 0.06 -2.57 21.55
C LEU A 227 -0.87 -3.76 21.37
N ARG A 228 -0.68 -4.85 22.11
CA ARG A 228 -1.58 -6.01 22.05
C ARG A 228 -3.01 -5.62 22.42
N VAL A 229 -3.18 -4.94 23.56
CA VAL A 229 -4.49 -4.48 24.05
C VAL A 229 -5.14 -3.52 23.05
N PHE A 230 -4.35 -2.61 22.48
CA PHE A 230 -4.81 -1.70 21.43
C PHE A 230 -5.32 -2.47 20.20
N CYS A 231 -4.56 -3.45 19.71
CA CYS A 231 -4.97 -4.27 18.56
C CYS A 231 -6.25 -5.07 18.84
N GLU A 232 -6.40 -5.64 20.04
CA GLU A 232 -7.61 -6.35 20.47
C GLU A 232 -8.83 -5.41 20.51
N LYS A 233 -8.67 -4.21 21.07
CA LYS A 233 -9.70 -3.15 21.13
C LYS A 233 -10.19 -2.75 19.73
N HIS A 234 -9.30 -2.74 18.74
CA HIS A 234 -9.63 -2.44 17.34
C HIS A 234 -10.04 -3.65 16.50
N GLY A 235 -10.24 -4.82 17.12
CA GLY A 235 -10.72 -6.03 16.45
C GLY A 235 -9.68 -6.69 15.53
N LEU A 236 -8.40 -6.39 15.71
CA LEU A 236 -7.30 -7.01 14.96
C LEU A 236 -7.01 -8.39 15.56
N LYS A 237 -7.48 -9.44 14.89
CA LYS A 237 -7.20 -10.82 15.27
C LYS A 237 -5.86 -11.28 14.69
N PRO A 238 -4.97 -11.93 15.47
CA PRO A 238 -3.74 -12.50 14.95
C PRO A 238 -4.00 -13.42 13.74
N GLY A 239 -3.30 -13.17 12.64
CA GLY A 239 -3.45 -13.96 11.41
C GLY A 239 -4.60 -13.61 10.49
N VAL A 240 -5.47 -12.67 10.87
CA VAL A 240 -6.47 -12.10 9.96
C VAL A 240 -5.91 -10.81 9.39
N LYS A 241 -5.90 -10.69 8.05
CA LYS A 241 -5.49 -9.44 7.40
C LYS A 241 -6.60 -8.39 7.62
N PRO A 242 -6.30 -7.24 8.25
CA PRO A 242 -7.30 -6.20 8.43
C PRO A 242 -7.73 -5.60 7.08
N SER A 243 -8.96 -5.08 7.03
CA SER A 243 -9.46 -4.39 5.84
C SER A 243 -8.66 -3.09 5.61
N PRO A 244 -8.53 -2.62 4.36
CA PRO A 244 -7.83 -1.36 4.06
C PRO A 244 -8.39 -0.16 4.82
N LEU A 245 -9.70 -0.14 5.08
CA LEU A 245 -10.34 0.93 5.86
C LEU A 245 -9.89 0.93 7.32
N VAL A 246 -9.80 -0.26 7.94
CA VAL A 246 -9.29 -0.41 9.32
C VAL A 246 -7.84 0.05 9.37
N MET A 247 -7.01 -0.34 8.40
CA MET A 247 -5.62 0.09 8.27
C MET A 247 -5.48 1.62 8.21
N LEU A 248 -6.31 2.28 7.40
CA LEU A 248 -6.32 3.74 7.28
C LEU A 248 -6.75 4.44 8.59
N LYS A 249 -7.68 3.85 9.33
CA LYS A 249 -8.10 4.38 10.64
C LYS A 249 -6.96 4.26 11.66
N LEU A 250 -6.32 3.09 11.73
CA LEU A 250 -5.18 2.85 12.63
C LEU A 250 -4.01 3.79 12.34
N ALA A 251 -3.68 4.00 11.07
CA ALA A 251 -2.58 4.89 10.68
C ALA A 251 -2.79 6.36 11.07
N ARG A 252 -4.03 6.76 11.42
CA ARG A 252 -4.37 8.11 11.89
C ARG A 252 -4.53 8.19 13.41
N ASP A 253 -4.50 7.05 14.11
CA ASP A 253 -4.68 7.01 15.55
C ASP A 253 -3.37 7.41 16.26
N PRO A 254 -3.36 8.44 17.13
CA PRO A 254 -2.16 8.90 17.80
C PRO A 254 -1.56 7.83 18.73
N GLU A 255 -2.40 7.01 19.37
CA GLU A 255 -1.95 5.91 20.23
C GLU A 255 -1.24 4.84 19.40
N PHE A 256 -1.78 4.53 18.22
CA PHE A 256 -1.11 3.62 17.30
C PHE A 256 0.25 4.17 16.83
N ILE A 257 0.34 5.47 16.53
CA ILE A 257 1.60 6.09 16.09
C ILE A 257 2.67 5.97 17.18
N GLU A 258 2.34 6.29 18.44
CA GLU A 258 3.24 6.10 19.59
C GLU A 258 3.69 4.64 19.71
N LEU A 259 2.74 3.71 19.72
CA LEU A 259 3.03 2.29 19.87
C LEU A 259 3.84 1.73 18.70
N SER A 260 3.62 2.25 17.50
CA SER A 260 4.35 1.86 16.28
C SER A 260 5.85 2.17 16.37
N GLN A 261 6.24 3.19 17.15
CA GLN A 261 7.64 3.52 17.43
C GLN A 261 8.31 2.44 18.28
N ALA A 262 7.57 1.80 19.19
CA ALA A 262 8.11 0.70 20.00
C ALA A 262 8.51 -0.51 19.15
N ILE A 263 7.70 -0.85 18.13
CA ILE A 263 8.08 -1.91 17.18
C ILE A 263 9.33 -1.50 16.43
N ARG A 264 9.39 -0.27 15.92
CA ARG A 264 10.59 0.23 15.23
C ARG A 264 11.84 0.13 16.11
N GLU A 265 11.72 0.48 17.38
CA GLU A 265 12.80 0.36 18.36
C GLU A 265 13.25 -1.10 18.55
N VAL A 266 12.32 -2.07 18.58
CA VAL A 266 12.65 -3.51 18.59
C VAL A 266 13.41 -3.93 17.32
N PHE A 267 13.00 -3.43 16.15
CA PHE A 267 13.71 -3.70 14.89
C PHE A 267 15.12 -3.12 14.88
N GLU A 268 15.28 -1.89 15.37
CA GLU A 268 16.57 -1.21 15.42
C GLU A 268 17.52 -1.92 16.40
N ARG A 269 17.04 -2.24 17.60
CA ARG A 269 17.84 -2.92 18.64
C ARG A 269 18.15 -4.38 18.32
N SER A 270 17.29 -5.07 17.56
CA SER A 270 17.56 -6.45 17.12
C SER A 270 18.55 -6.54 15.97
N GLY A 271 18.85 -5.42 15.30
CA GLY A 271 19.74 -5.37 14.15
C GLY A 271 19.21 -6.09 12.90
N ILE A 272 17.94 -6.51 12.90
CA ILE A 272 17.35 -7.34 11.84
C ILE A 272 17.21 -6.56 10.53
N GLN A 273 17.08 -5.24 10.61
CA GLN A 273 17.10 -4.35 9.44
C GLN A 273 18.43 -4.36 8.67
N ASN A 274 19.53 -4.76 9.33
CA ASN A 274 20.85 -4.88 8.71
C ASN A 274 21.16 -6.33 8.29
N ASP A 275 20.23 -7.26 8.52
CA ASP A 275 20.40 -8.65 8.12
C ASP A 275 20.22 -8.75 6.59
N PRO A 276 21.27 -9.07 5.81
CA PRO A 276 21.21 -9.07 4.35
C PRO A 276 20.17 -10.07 3.82
N GLU A 277 19.91 -11.16 4.55
CA GLU A 277 18.90 -12.14 4.14
C GLU A 277 17.47 -11.60 4.32
N TYR A 278 17.23 -10.85 5.41
CA TYR A 278 15.93 -10.22 5.66
C TYR A 278 15.65 -9.15 4.59
N VAL A 279 16.65 -8.31 4.27
CA VAL A 279 16.55 -7.29 3.22
C VAL A 279 16.23 -7.94 1.86
N ALA A 280 16.99 -8.96 1.46
CA ALA A 280 16.77 -9.67 0.18
C ALA A 280 15.38 -10.33 0.09
N LYS A 281 14.80 -10.76 1.22
CA LYS A 281 13.43 -11.31 1.26
C LYS A 281 12.38 -10.21 1.12
N MET A 282 12.58 -9.07 1.78
CA MET A 282 11.69 -7.92 1.69
C MET A 282 11.65 -7.36 0.27
N GLU A 283 12.80 -7.31 -0.40
CA GLU A 283 12.90 -6.95 -1.82
C GLU A 283 12.11 -7.93 -2.69
N ARG A 284 12.35 -9.25 -2.57
CA ARG A 284 11.60 -10.27 -3.33
C ARG A 284 10.08 -10.15 -3.17
N ASN A 285 9.59 -9.96 -1.95
CA ASN A 285 8.16 -9.81 -1.69
C ASN A 285 7.56 -8.50 -2.23
N SER A 286 8.38 -7.46 -2.38
CA SER A 286 7.99 -6.18 -2.97
C SER A 286 7.86 -6.26 -4.49
N PHE A 287 8.64 -7.13 -5.14
CA PHE A 287 8.61 -7.36 -6.59
C PHE A 287 7.60 -8.45 -7.01
N SER A 288 7.37 -9.47 -6.19
CA SER A 288 6.44 -10.58 -6.50
C SER A 288 4.95 -10.19 -6.55
N LYS A 289 4.58 -8.99 -6.10
CA LYS A 289 3.19 -8.49 -6.13
C LYS A 289 2.92 -7.52 -7.28
N ARG A 290 3.82 -7.41 -8.26
CA ARG A 290 3.63 -6.63 -9.49
C ARG A 290 3.31 -7.55 -10.66
#